data_AF-A0A5S3Y9P2-F1
#
_entry.id   AF-A0A5S3Y9P2-F1
#
_cell.length_a   1.000
_cell.length_b   1.000
_cell.length_c   1.000
_cell.angle_alpha   90.00
_cell.angle_beta   90.00
_cell.angle_gamma   90.00
#
_symmetry.space_group_name_H-M   'P 1'
#
loop_
_entity.id
_entity.type
_entity.pdbx_description
1 polymer ?
#
loop_
_entity_poly.entity_id
_entity_poly.type
_entity_poly.pdbx_seq_one_letter_code
_entity_poly.pdbx_strand_id
1 'polypeptide(L)'
;MATGLVSPGDKFNNWTVVKQGPKDKQGGQQFHCKCVCGTKRLVRKCNLGNVKGCGCDRKAYVSSGKYAKKQVRKPLSIKPKEKPEKLPKPKKEVVATAKADARRQRTRERIDAALERQRLRRDLTNVWDM
;
A
#
# COMPACT_ATOMS: atom_id res chain seq x y z
N MET A 1 -6.70 -24.04 -2.34
CA MET A 1 -5.89 -24.04 -1.10
C MET A 1 -5.93 -25.41 -0.44
N ALA A 2 -4.87 -25.82 0.25
CA ALA A 2 -4.89 -27.04 1.06
C ALA A 2 -5.82 -26.86 2.28
N THR A 3 -7.05 -27.40 2.21
CA THR A 3 -8.07 -27.29 3.27
C THR A 3 -7.92 -28.35 4.37
N GLY A 4 -7.22 -29.46 4.09
CA GLY A 4 -7.08 -30.60 4.99
C GLY A 4 -5.73 -30.72 5.71
N LEU A 5 -5.49 -31.90 6.28
CA LEU A 5 -4.18 -32.35 6.72
C LEU A 5 -3.26 -32.47 5.49
N VAL A 6 -2.00 -32.06 5.63
CA VAL A 6 -1.00 -32.12 4.55
C VAL A 6 0.08 -33.12 4.96
N SER A 7 0.27 -34.14 4.14
CA SER A 7 1.19 -35.24 4.36
C SER A 7 2.44 -35.11 3.46
N PRO A 8 3.59 -35.66 3.88
CA PRO A 8 4.74 -35.85 3.00
C PRO A 8 4.33 -36.66 1.77
N GLY A 9 4.66 -36.18 0.57
CA GLY A 9 4.28 -36.78 -0.71
C GLY A 9 3.16 -36.06 -1.46
N ASP A 10 2.36 -35.24 -0.75
CA ASP A 10 1.25 -34.52 -1.37
C ASP A 10 1.72 -33.53 -2.44
N LYS A 11 1.00 -33.47 -3.55
CA LYS A 11 1.28 -32.58 -4.67
C LYS A 11 0.26 -31.44 -4.73
N PHE A 12 0.75 -30.22 -4.72
CA PHE A 12 -0.03 -28.99 -4.85
C PHE A 12 0.50 -28.16 -6.01
N ASN A 13 -0.19 -28.16 -7.15
CA ASN A 13 0.30 -27.57 -8.39
C ASN A 13 1.69 -28.15 -8.72
N ASN A 14 2.70 -27.29 -8.89
CA ASN A 14 4.08 -27.72 -9.19
C ASN A 14 4.90 -27.99 -7.92
N TRP A 15 4.32 -27.93 -6.73
CA TRP A 15 4.98 -28.24 -5.46
C TRP A 15 4.67 -29.66 -5.00
N THR A 16 5.70 -30.37 -4.55
CA THR A 16 5.60 -31.65 -3.85
C THR A 16 6.08 -31.47 -2.42
N VAL A 17 5.25 -31.84 -1.44
CA VAL A 17 5.61 -31.76 -0.02
C VAL A 17 6.62 -32.86 0.31
N VAL A 18 7.76 -32.48 0.87
CA VAL A 18 8.84 -33.42 1.26
C VAL A 18 8.74 -33.75 2.74
N LYS A 19 8.59 -32.73 3.58
CA LYS A 19 8.47 -32.89 5.03
C LYS A 19 7.83 -31.67 5.68
N GLN A 20 7.31 -31.86 6.89
CA GLN A 20 6.86 -30.75 7.72
C GLN A 20 8.06 -29.89 8.14
N GLY A 21 7.90 -28.57 8.05
CA GLY A 21 8.90 -27.59 8.46
C GLY A 21 8.63 -27.04 9.85
N PRO A 22 9.55 -26.20 10.36
CA PRO A 22 9.32 -25.49 11.62
C PRO A 22 8.07 -24.59 11.53
N LYS A 23 7.42 -24.37 12.66
CA LYS A 23 6.33 -23.39 12.74
C LYS A 23 6.91 -21.98 12.63
N ASP A 24 6.16 -21.08 12.01
CA ASP A 24 6.52 -19.66 11.95
C ASP A 24 6.52 -19.03 13.35
N LYS A 25 7.07 -17.82 13.49
CA LYS A 25 6.99 -17.03 14.75
C LYS A 25 5.55 -16.78 15.20
N GLN A 26 4.62 -16.76 14.25
CA GLN A 26 3.17 -16.63 14.49
C GLN A 26 2.46 -17.99 14.66
N GLY A 27 3.19 -19.10 14.81
CA GLY A 27 2.65 -20.45 14.96
C GLY A 27 2.12 -21.08 13.66
N GLY A 28 2.24 -20.40 12.51
CA GLY A 28 1.77 -20.89 11.23
C GLY A 28 2.51 -22.14 10.76
N GLN A 29 1.77 -23.14 10.28
CA GLN A 29 2.35 -24.39 9.76
C GLN A 29 3.08 -24.15 8.43
N GLN A 30 4.32 -24.63 8.34
CA GLN A 30 5.13 -24.57 7.13
C GLN A 30 5.58 -25.97 6.72
N PHE A 31 5.85 -26.12 5.43
CA PHE A 31 6.25 -27.39 4.82
C PHE A 31 7.43 -27.16 3.89
N HIS A 32 8.42 -28.06 3.94
CA HIS A 32 9.46 -28.12 2.94
C HIS A 32 8.90 -28.74 1.67
N CYS A 33 8.86 -27.94 0.61
CA CYS A 33 8.30 -28.34 -0.67
C CYS A 33 9.39 -28.34 -1.74
N LYS A 34 9.37 -29.33 -2.63
CA LYS A 34 10.22 -29.41 -3.82
C LYS A 34 9.36 -29.12 -5.04
N CYS A 35 9.76 -28.16 -5.84
CA CYS A 35 9.10 -27.86 -7.09
C CYS A 35 9.52 -28.86 -8.18
N VAL A 36 8.71 -29.02 -9.23
CA VAL A 36 9.07 -29.80 -10.43
C VAL A 36 10.39 -29.34 -11.05
N CYS A 37 10.71 -28.05 -10.94
CA CYS A 37 11.99 -27.43 -11.33
C CYS A 37 13.19 -27.89 -10.48
N GLY A 38 12.98 -28.73 -9.47
CA GLY A 38 14.01 -29.17 -8.51
C GLY A 38 14.23 -28.23 -7.32
N THR A 39 13.73 -26.99 -7.37
CA THR A 39 13.91 -26.00 -6.30
C THR A 39 13.20 -26.43 -5.02
N LYS A 40 13.91 -26.42 -3.89
CA LYS A 40 13.35 -26.69 -2.56
C LYS A 40 13.08 -25.37 -1.82
N ARG A 41 11.89 -25.18 -1.26
CA ARG A 41 11.53 -23.99 -0.46
C ARG A 41 10.65 -24.34 0.73
N LEU A 42 10.68 -23.49 1.74
CA LEU A 42 9.76 -23.52 2.85
C LEU A 42 8.49 -22.74 2.46
N VAL A 43 7.36 -23.43 2.41
CA VAL A 43 6.08 -22.86 1.95
C VAL A 43 5.06 -22.97 3.08
N ARG A 44 4.36 -21.87 3.38
CA ARG A 44 3.27 -21.85 4.36
C ARG A 44 2.08 -22.69 3.86
N LYS A 45 1.35 -23.34 4.77
CA LYS A 45 0.16 -24.14 4.44
C LYS A 45 -0.86 -23.35 3.59
N CYS A 46 -1.10 -22.08 3.91
CA CYS A 46 -2.03 -21.22 3.17
C CYS A 46 -1.60 -20.95 1.72
N ASN A 47 -0.30 -21.07 1.40
CA ASN A 47 0.21 -20.87 0.05
C ASN A 47 0.16 -22.15 -0.80
N LEU A 48 0.07 -23.33 -0.17
CA LEU A 48 -0.10 -24.60 -0.87
C LEU A 48 -1.46 -24.63 -1.57
N GLY A 49 -1.43 -24.83 -2.89
CA GLY A 49 -2.60 -24.78 -3.77
C GLY A 49 -3.00 -23.38 -4.24
N ASN A 50 -2.51 -22.31 -3.60
CA ASN A 50 -2.66 -20.94 -4.11
C ASN A 50 -1.56 -20.56 -5.10
N VAL A 51 -0.32 -20.89 -4.75
CA VAL A 51 0.83 -20.60 -5.59
C VAL A 51 1.05 -21.77 -6.55
N LYS A 52 1.26 -21.46 -7.83
CA LYS A 52 1.49 -22.48 -8.86
C LYS A 52 2.82 -23.23 -8.70
N GLY A 53 3.89 -22.58 -8.24
CA GLY A 53 5.22 -23.21 -8.16
C GLY A 53 6.34 -22.28 -7.70
N CYS A 54 7.59 -22.67 -7.99
CA CYS A 54 8.81 -21.88 -7.73
C CYS A 54 8.90 -20.60 -8.59
N GLY A 55 8.10 -20.53 -9.67
CA GLY A 55 8.13 -19.49 -10.69
C GLY A 55 8.98 -19.83 -11.92
N CYS A 56 9.39 -21.10 -12.06
CA CYS A 56 10.13 -21.63 -13.22
C CYS A 56 9.34 -21.53 -14.52
N ASP A 57 8.03 -21.78 -14.47
CA ASP A 57 7.18 -21.84 -15.68
C ASP A 57 6.54 -20.49 -15.99
N ARG A 58 7.06 -19.40 -15.41
CA ARG A 58 6.56 -18.05 -15.73
C ARG A 58 7.00 -17.72 -17.15
N LYS A 59 6.02 -17.54 -18.05
CA LYS A 59 6.26 -16.91 -19.35
C LYS A 59 6.96 -15.57 -19.13
N ALA A 60 7.88 -15.22 -20.05
CA ALA A 60 8.50 -13.91 -20.05
C ALA A 60 7.40 -12.85 -19.92
N TYR A 61 7.57 -11.92 -18.99
CA TYR A 61 6.60 -10.87 -18.77
C TYR A 61 6.58 -9.97 -20.00
N VAL A 62 5.58 -10.15 -20.87
CA VAL A 62 5.34 -9.26 -22.00
C VAL A 62 4.39 -8.18 -21.51
N SER A 63 4.88 -6.96 -21.29
CA SER A 63 4.04 -5.84 -20.87
C SER A 63 3.09 -5.46 -22.01
N SER A 64 1.88 -6.03 -22.05
CA SER A 64 0.86 -5.75 -23.07
C SER A 64 0.14 -4.41 -22.84
N GLY A 65 0.84 -3.39 -22.34
CA GLY A 65 0.25 -2.11 -21.98
C GLY A 65 0.58 -1.02 -23.00
N LYS A 66 -0.40 -0.16 -23.29
CA LYS A 66 -0.22 1.13 -24.01
C LYS A 66 0.85 2.05 -23.39
N TYR A 67 1.37 1.70 -22.20
CA TYR A 67 2.44 2.37 -21.45
C TYR A 67 3.85 1.76 -21.60
N ALA A 68 4.04 0.75 -22.46
CA ALA A 68 5.36 0.19 -22.75
C ALA A 68 6.37 1.25 -23.23
N LYS A 69 5.90 2.38 -23.78
CA LYS A 69 6.73 3.49 -24.26
C LYS A 69 7.22 4.48 -23.18
N LYS A 70 6.80 4.39 -21.89
CA LYS A 70 7.11 5.46 -20.91
C LYS A 70 8.03 5.08 -19.75
N GLN A 71 8.80 3.99 -19.88
CA GLN A 71 9.83 3.67 -18.87
C GLN A 71 11.12 3.18 -19.53
N VAL A 72 11.80 4.06 -20.28
CA VAL A 72 13.25 4.08 -20.15
C VAL A 72 13.50 4.62 -18.74
N ARG A 73 13.51 3.73 -17.75
CA ARG A 73 14.16 4.06 -16.48
C ARG A 73 15.59 4.34 -16.89
N LYS A 74 16.03 5.60 -16.80
CA LYS A 74 17.47 5.94 -16.85
C LYS A 74 18.17 4.88 -15.97
N PRO A 75 19.23 4.22 -16.46
CA PRO A 75 19.94 3.28 -15.60
C PRO A 75 20.30 4.04 -14.34
N LEU A 76 19.75 3.60 -13.20
CA LEU A 76 20.20 4.08 -11.91
C LEU A 76 21.65 3.60 -11.84
N SER A 77 22.58 4.52 -12.07
CA SER A 77 23.99 4.33 -11.75
C SER A 77 24.08 4.13 -10.24
N ILE A 78 23.87 2.90 -9.79
CA ILE A 78 24.07 2.52 -8.40
C ILE A 78 25.59 2.51 -8.22
N LYS A 79 26.16 3.64 -7.82
CA LYS A 79 27.54 3.67 -7.33
C LYS A 79 27.62 2.80 -6.05
N PRO A 80 28.69 2.01 -5.88
CA PRO A 80 28.91 1.21 -4.67
C PRO A 80 28.81 2.06 -3.40
N LYS A 81 28.24 1.45 -2.36
CA LYS A 81 27.83 2.06 -1.10
C LYS A 81 29.00 2.69 -0.33
N GLU A 82 29.01 4.01 -0.21
CA GLU A 82 29.48 4.65 1.01
C GLU A 82 28.28 4.85 1.95
N LYS A 83 28.45 4.45 3.20
CA LYS A 83 27.43 4.52 4.25
C LYS A 83 27.18 6.01 4.51
N PRO A 84 25.98 6.56 4.23
CA PRO A 84 25.76 7.98 4.46
C PRO A 84 25.88 8.23 5.96
N GLU A 85 26.89 8.99 6.35
CA GLU A 85 26.97 9.59 7.67
C GLU A 85 25.67 10.36 7.89
N LYS A 86 25.05 10.13 9.05
CA LYS A 86 23.68 10.56 9.33
C LYS A 86 23.59 12.07 9.14
N LEU A 87 22.99 12.52 8.03
CA LEU A 87 22.59 13.92 7.90
C LEU A 87 21.74 14.27 9.13
N PRO A 88 22.08 15.33 9.88
CA PRO A 88 21.24 15.77 10.99
C PRO A 88 19.87 16.11 10.42
N LYS A 89 18.82 15.57 11.03
CA LYS A 89 17.43 15.81 10.62
C LYS A 89 17.22 17.32 10.54
N PRO A 90 16.73 17.87 9.42
CA PRO A 90 16.42 19.28 9.36
C PRO A 90 15.36 19.56 10.43
N LYS A 91 15.70 20.45 11.38
CA LYS A 91 14.70 21.03 12.27
C LYS A 91 13.68 21.69 11.36
N LYS A 92 12.42 21.28 11.44
CA LYS A 92 11.33 21.95 10.73
C LYS A 92 11.23 23.36 11.29
N GLU A 93 11.92 24.31 10.68
CA GLU A 93 11.51 25.70 10.75
C GLU A 93 10.19 25.78 9.98
N VAL A 94 9.10 25.92 10.74
CA VAL A 94 7.75 26.12 10.24
C VAL A 94 7.72 27.52 9.62
N VAL A 95 8.15 27.61 8.37
CA VAL A 95 7.89 28.80 7.56
C VAL A 95 6.41 28.78 7.25
N ALA A 96 5.65 29.66 7.91
CA ALA A 96 4.24 29.86 7.66
C ALA A 96 4.06 30.30 6.20
N THR A 97 3.70 29.36 5.33
CA THR A 97 3.26 29.68 3.98
C THR A 97 1.94 30.45 4.07
N ALA A 98 1.90 31.65 3.48
CA ALA A 98 0.74 32.56 3.41
C ALA A 98 -0.40 32.04 2.51
N LYS A 99 -0.68 30.74 2.56
CA LYS A 99 -1.89 30.12 2.04
C LYS A 99 -2.57 29.42 3.20
N ALA A 100 -3.00 30.22 4.17
CA ALA A 100 -4.04 29.79 5.10
C ALA A 100 -5.28 29.55 4.25
N ASP A 101 -5.53 28.28 3.94
CA ASP A 101 -6.75 27.80 3.29
C ASP A 101 -7.96 28.55 3.87
N ALA A 102 -8.73 29.18 2.98
CA ALA A 102 -10.00 29.78 3.36
C ALA A 102 -10.84 28.70 4.06
N ARG A 103 -10.91 28.77 5.40
CA ARG A 103 -11.61 27.80 6.23
C ARG A 103 -13.04 27.72 5.71
N ARG A 104 -13.39 26.58 5.11
CA ARG A 104 -14.75 26.33 4.65
C ARG A 104 -15.67 26.47 5.86
N GLN A 105 -16.50 27.52 5.83
CA GLN A 105 -17.36 27.85 6.96
C GLN A 105 -18.24 26.64 7.32
N ARG A 106 -18.35 26.37 8.62
CA ARG A 106 -19.25 25.32 9.12
C ARG A 106 -20.69 25.71 8.81
N THR A 107 -21.58 24.73 8.72
CA THR A 107 -23.02 24.96 8.46
C THR A 107 -23.63 25.96 9.44
N ARG A 108 -23.27 25.87 10.73
CA ARG A 108 -23.68 26.81 11.77
C ARG A 108 -23.23 28.24 11.49
N GLU A 109 -21.95 28.44 11.17
CA GLU A 109 -21.38 29.76 10.85
C GLU A 109 -22.08 30.41 9.65
N ARG A 110 -22.51 29.60 8.66
CA ARG A 110 -23.29 30.08 7.51
C ARG A 110 -24.72 30.50 7.88
N ILE A 111 -25.36 29.77 8.79
CA ILE A 111 -26.73 30.07 9.26
C ILE A 111 -26.72 31.36 10.08
N ASP A 112 -25.77 31.50 11.01
CA ASP A 112 -25.63 32.69 11.85
C ASP A 112 -25.40 33.95 10.98
N ALA A 113 -24.51 33.86 10.00
CA ALA A 113 -24.27 34.95 9.05
C ALA A 113 -25.51 35.31 8.19
N ALA A 114 -26.38 34.35 7.91
CA ALA A 114 -27.62 34.61 7.17
C ALA A 114 -28.66 35.32 8.05
N LEU A 115 -28.79 34.93 9.32
CA LEU A 115 -29.66 35.60 10.30
C LEU A 115 -29.21 37.03 10.57
N GLU A 116 -27.90 37.26 10.71
CA GLU A 116 -27.30 38.60 10.88
C GLU A 116 -27.68 39.53 9.71
N ARG A 117 -27.59 39.03 8.47
CA ARG A 117 -27.98 39.79 7.27
C ARG A 117 -29.47 40.14 7.26
N GLN A 118 -30.33 39.23 7.70
CA GLN A 118 -31.77 39.51 7.81
C GLN A 118 -32.07 40.57 8.87
N ARG A 119 -31.40 40.50 10.03
CA ARG A 119 -31.52 41.50 11.09
C ARG A 119 -31.08 42.89 10.60
N LEU A 120 -29.88 42.99 10.02
CA LEU A 120 -29.36 44.25 9.49
C LEU A 120 -30.29 44.85 8.43
N ARG A 121 -30.86 44.02 7.54
CA ARG A 121 -31.84 44.49 6.56
C ARG A 121 -33.08 45.09 7.24
N ARG A 122 -33.59 44.45 8.30
CA ARG A 122 -34.74 44.94 9.07
C ARG A 122 -34.41 46.25 9.80
N ASP A 123 -33.24 46.32 10.41
CA ASP A 123 -32.78 47.53 11.12
C ASP A 123 -32.60 48.69 10.12
N LEU A 124 -32.00 48.43 8.96
CA LEU A 124 -31.89 49.41 7.88
C LEU A 124 -33.25 49.80 7.31
N THR A 125 -34.26 48.93 7.25
CA THR A 125 -35.60 49.39 6.85
C THR A 125 -36.25 50.25 7.93
N ASN A 126 -36.08 49.93 9.21
CA ASN A 126 -36.66 50.69 10.32
C ASN A 126 -36.00 52.05 10.53
N VAL A 127 -34.70 52.19 10.23
CA VAL A 127 -33.97 53.46 10.33
C VAL A 127 -34.44 54.48 9.27
N TRP A 128 -35.06 54.01 8.19
CA TRP A 128 -35.58 54.85 7.11
C TRP A 128 -37.12 54.99 7.14
N ASP A 129 -37.77 54.49 8.21
CA ASP A 129 -39.21 54.54 8.46
C ASP A 129 -39.55 55.51 9.64
N MET A 130 -38.66 56.47 9.90
CA MET A 130 -38.83 57.67 10.75
C MET A 130 -38.68 58.92 9.89
#